data_AF-A0A534GEU7-F1
#
_entry.id   AF-A0A534GEU7-F1
#
_cell.length_a   1.000
_cell.length_b   1.000
_cell.length_c   1.000
_cell.angle_alpha   90.00
_cell.angle_beta   90.00
_cell.angle_gamma   90.00
#
_symmetry.space_group_name_H-M   'P 1'
#
loop_
_entity.id
_entity.type
_entity.pdbx_description
1 polymer ?
#
loop_
_entity_poly.entity_id
_entity_poly.type
_entity_poly.pdbx_seq_one_letter_code
_entity_poly.pdbx_strand_id
1 'polypeptide(L)'
;MICRSRCARTAILSIPASRRSSTPQAAWTSSARSTLRRAARGNSPLEAHRQVGPATDAELRRPVIDLLPQRVPVRRAPMGVASMRRTLAAVVACAAALGAASCATNPESGTHHVVFTSVKGEQERARRVHEEIKRFYGLYQDQALQDYVQMVGTRVARNTPIADWDFKFFVLDDESINAFTIGGGYVYIHRGLLPYLNSEAELAAVLGHEIGHDVARHPARSEARGVLLGTGALATAILTGNAALAEMADLGATAWMQGYGRDQESEADRLGLEYAARSGYRPEAMGNAMKVFKAQESFELTRAKDEGRDPNIYHGVFSDHPAPDERIVQATLGAANITSVPRGGWLDNRDEYLKAIDALPFGSSREQGIVRDNRFYHAGMKLTMAFPKGWRVQNERDRLLITKKKELLMQLTVEKRPEKQSPREFLLQKLRGASISRGEALAVAGMEGYAVITRSGSPLDGGEGPVRLAVLYRGSQAFVIGAASRSSQAGAPLDDGLFMSSIQTMRDMKPSEYPLAEPYRLKIIQATDATRIDDYAKDMPVEKFKKEELRLLNGLYPKGEARPGDFIKVVQ
;
A
#
# COMPACT_ATOMS: atom_id res chain seq x y z
N MET A 1 28.58 -34.63 52.30
CA MET A 1 28.21 -34.79 53.71
C MET A 1 26.74 -34.46 53.88
N ILE A 2 26.01 -35.31 54.59
CA ILE A 2 24.54 -35.30 54.77
C ILE A 2 24.17 -34.68 56.14
N CYS A 3 22.92 -34.21 56.27
CA CYS A 3 22.12 -33.92 57.48
C CYS A 3 22.34 -32.58 58.19
N ARG A 4 21.36 -31.95 58.87
CA ARG A 4 19.89 -31.92 58.89
C ARG A 4 19.51 -30.86 59.97
N SER A 5 18.46 -30.07 59.71
CA SER A 5 17.37 -29.70 60.65
C SER A 5 17.54 -28.69 61.83
N ARG A 6 16.55 -27.76 61.88
CA ARG A 6 15.60 -27.40 62.99
C ARG A 6 15.58 -25.96 63.56
N CYS A 7 14.33 -25.48 63.68
CA CYS A 7 13.80 -24.26 64.29
C CYS A 7 13.78 -24.25 65.84
N ALA A 8 13.71 -23.05 66.45
CA ALA A 8 12.65 -22.54 67.39
C ALA A 8 13.19 -21.36 68.27
N ARG A 9 12.56 -20.15 68.23
CA ARG A 9 11.70 -19.48 69.26
C ARG A 9 12.45 -19.06 70.58
N THR A 10 12.28 -17.92 71.28
CA THR A 10 11.10 -17.05 71.54
C THR A 10 11.47 -15.74 72.32
N ALA A 11 10.73 -14.63 72.03
CA ALA A 11 10.08 -13.62 72.92
C ALA A 11 10.90 -12.44 73.56
N ILE A 12 10.42 -11.19 73.80
CA ILE A 12 9.18 -10.67 74.43
C ILE A 12 8.93 -9.13 74.14
N LEU A 13 7.63 -8.75 73.95
CA LEU A 13 6.83 -7.50 74.17
C LEU A 13 7.39 -6.05 73.95
N SER A 14 6.66 -5.11 73.32
CA SER A 14 5.48 -4.39 73.89
C SER A 14 4.65 -3.57 72.85
N ILE A 15 3.33 -3.39 73.10
CA ILE A 15 2.24 -2.66 72.37
C ILE A 15 1.58 -1.67 73.38
N PRO A 16 1.02 -0.45 73.05
CA PRO A 16 -0.28 -0.19 72.37
C PRO A 16 -0.38 1.14 71.54
N ALA A 17 -1.43 1.53 70.77
CA ALA A 17 -2.60 0.91 70.12
C ALA A 17 -3.34 1.94 69.19
N SER A 18 -3.87 1.48 68.04
CA SER A 18 -5.15 1.85 67.35
C SER A 18 -5.34 3.28 66.74
N ARG A 19 -6.01 3.56 65.60
CA ARG A 19 -7.20 2.98 64.89
C ARG A 19 -7.28 3.41 63.40
N ARG A 20 -7.89 2.53 62.56
CA ARG A 20 -8.84 2.74 61.41
C ARG A 20 -8.40 3.57 60.17
N SER A 21 -8.84 3.38 58.93
CA SER A 21 -9.51 2.31 58.14
C SER A 21 -9.63 2.79 56.67
N SER A 22 -9.54 1.85 55.71
CA SER A 22 -10.19 1.80 54.37
C SER A 22 -9.92 2.86 53.26
N THR A 23 -9.33 2.38 52.15
CA THR A 23 -9.63 2.56 50.69
C THR A 23 -10.72 3.57 50.26
N PRO A 24 -10.63 4.26 49.09
CA PRO A 24 -10.95 3.60 47.79
C PRO A 24 -10.32 4.16 46.48
N GLN A 25 -10.67 3.43 45.41
CA GLN A 25 -10.54 3.65 43.96
C GLN A 25 -10.85 5.07 43.47
N ALA A 26 -10.26 5.47 42.33
CA ALA A 26 -10.73 6.61 41.53
C ALA A 26 -11.04 6.17 40.10
N ALA A 27 -12.33 6.30 39.76
CA ALA A 27 -12.87 6.25 38.41
C ALA A 27 -13.13 7.68 37.89
N TRP A 28 -13.20 7.77 36.57
CA TRP A 28 -13.61 8.88 35.73
C TRP A 28 -14.88 9.61 36.20
N THR A 29 -14.93 10.94 36.02
CA THR A 29 -16.15 11.65 35.56
C THR A 29 -15.81 13.04 34.98
N SER A 30 -16.74 13.48 34.13
CA SER A 30 -16.75 14.63 33.25
C SER A 30 -17.34 15.92 33.85
N SER A 31 -17.02 17.03 33.17
CA SER A 31 -17.85 18.24 32.96
C SER A 31 -18.03 19.27 34.09
N ALA A 32 -17.81 20.55 33.76
CA ALA A 32 -18.74 21.66 34.08
C ALA A 32 -18.32 22.97 33.38
N ARG A 33 -19.32 23.68 32.83
CA ARG A 33 -19.29 25.06 32.33
C ARG A 33 -19.57 26.06 33.46
N SER A 34 -19.13 27.32 33.32
CA SER A 34 -19.84 28.59 33.62
C SER A 34 -18.83 29.76 33.64
N THR A 35 -18.81 30.68 32.67
CA THR A 35 -19.56 31.97 32.52
C THR A 35 -19.21 33.13 33.47
N LEU A 36 -18.62 34.17 32.84
CA LEU A 36 -18.95 35.62 32.86
C LEU A 36 -18.61 36.52 34.06
N ARG A 37 -17.82 37.59 33.78
CA ARG A 37 -18.11 39.05 33.90
C ARG A 37 -16.79 39.86 33.77
N ARG A 38 -16.68 41.14 33.38
CA ARG A 38 -17.40 42.17 32.58
C ARG A 38 -16.67 43.51 32.86
N ALA A 39 -16.39 44.35 31.85
CA ALA A 39 -16.34 45.84 31.88
C ALA A 39 -15.61 46.34 30.60
N ALA A 40 -16.11 47.13 29.63
CA ALA A 40 -17.06 48.25 29.50
C ALA A 40 -16.40 49.66 29.48
N ARG A 41 -16.55 50.38 28.34
CA ARG A 41 -16.73 51.84 28.11
C ARG A 41 -17.40 51.95 26.71
N GLY A 42 -18.60 52.50 26.48
CA GLY A 42 -19.14 53.88 26.68
C GLY A 42 -18.86 54.70 25.40
N ASN A 43 -19.78 55.31 24.62
CA ASN A 43 -21.09 55.94 24.88
C ASN A 43 -21.95 56.07 23.59
N SER A 44 -23.27 56.13 23.76
CA SER A 44 -24.35 56.61 22.84
C SER A 44 -24.50 58.15 22.93
N PRO A 45 -25.62 58.84 22.53
CA PRO A 45 -26.80 58.49 21.72
C PRO A 45 -27.27 59.60 20.72
N LEU A 46 -28.26 59.34 19.86
CA LEU A 46 -29.59 60.00 19.85
C LEU A 46 -30.46 59.63 18.63
N GLU A 47 -31.75 59.56 18.90
CA GLU A 47 -32.89 59.10 18.11
C GLU A 47 -33.35 60.11 17.03
N ALA A 48 -34.07 59.63 15.99
CA ALA A 48 -35.45 60.06 15.70
C ALA A 48 -36.03 59.45 14.40
N HIS A 49 -37.29 59.04 14.54
CA HIS A 49 -38.33 58.68 13.57
C HIS A 49 -38.25 59.22 12.12
N ARG A 50 -38.67 58.38 11.15
CA ARG A 50 -39.79 58.71 10.25
C ARG A 50 -40.35 57.50 9.47
N GLN A 51 -41.66 57.34 9.55
CA GLN A 51 -42.51 56.65 8.58
C GLN A 51 -42.69 57.52 7.32
N VAL A 52 -43.07 56.90 6.19
CA VAL A 52 -44.21 57.25 5.29
C VAL A 52 -44.01 56.54 3.93
N GLY A 53 -45.08 55.94 3.42
CA GLY A 53 -45.17 55.34 2.08
C GLY A 53 -45.59 56.34 0.99
N PRO A 54 -46.44 55.96 0.01
CA PRO A 54 -46.11 55.94 -1.42
C PRO A 54 -46.96 56.88 -2.30
N ALA A 55 -46.58 57.09 -3.58
CA ALA A 55 -47.43 57.64 -4.68
C ALA A 55 -46.60 57.74 -5.99
N THR A 56 -46.92 56.99 -7.06
CA THR A 56 -47.79 57.31 -8.24
C THR A 56 -47.25 58.44 -9.13
N ASP A 57 -46.86 58.25 -10.40
CA ASP A 57 -47.60 57.84 -11.64
C ASP A 57 -48.23 59.05 -12.38
N ALA A 58 -47.91 59.19 -13.67
CA ALA A 58 -48.61 59.99 -14.71
C ALA A 58 -47.90 59.77 -16.07
N GLU A 59 -48.33 58.81 -16.88
CA GLU A 59 -49.36 58.92 -17.94
C GLU A 59 -49.01 59.80 -19.16
N LEU A 60 -49.08 59.17 -20.36
CA LEU A 60 -49.88 59.68 -21.49
C LEU A 60 -50.11 58.62 -22.60
N ARG A 61 -51.28 57.95 -22.49
CA ARG A 61 -52.33 57.67 -23.51
C ARG A 61 -52.12 56.77 -24.77
N ARG A 62 -52.88 55.64 -24.72
CA ARG A 62 -53.88 55.06 -25.68
C ARG A 62 -53.43 54.27 -26.94
N PRO A 63 -54.27 53.35 -27.49
CA PRO A 63 -55.32 52.49 -26.90
C PRO A 63 -55.20 50.99 -27.30
N VAL A 64 -56.10 50.20 -26.71
CA VAL A 64 -56.29 48.74 -26.70
C VAL A 64 -56.53 48.10 -28.07
N ILE A 65 -55.83 46.98 -28.35
CA ILE A 65 -56.27 45.89 -29.26
C ILE A 65 -55.99 44.54 -28.58
N ASP A 66 -57.04 43.74 -28.43
CA ASP A 66 -57.04 42.35 -27.97
C ASP A 66 -56.18 41.44 -28.85
N LEU A 67 -55.22 40.73 -28.26
CA LEU A 67 -54.61 39.55 -28.87
C LEU A 67 -54.50 38.41 -27.84
N LEU A 68 -55.38 37.43 -28.03
CA LEU A 68 -55.49 36.16 -27.32
C LEU A 68 -54.15 35.39 -27.27
N PRO A 69 -53.89 34.62 -26.20
CA PRO A 69 -52.68 33.80 -26.08
C PRO A 69 -52.71 32.64 -27.07
N GLN A 70 -51.74 32.59 -27.98
CA GLN A 70 -51.54 31.47 -28.89
C GLN A 70 -51.16 30.21 -28.12
N ARG A 71 -51.96 29.15 -28.29
CA ARG A 71 -51.67 27.79 -27.84
C ARG A 71 -50.48 27.26 -28.64
N VAL A 72 -49.36 26.97 -27.96
CA VAL A 72 -48.27 26.18 -28.53
C VAL A 72 -48.73 24.73 -28.67
N PRO A 73 -48.75 24.12 -29.87
CA PRO A 73 -49.15 22.73 -30.02
C PRO A 73 -48.03 21.80 -29.53
N VAL A 74 -48.29 21.04 -28.46
CA VAL A 74 -47.48 19.89 -28.09
C VAL A 74 -47.66 18.81 -29.17
N ARG A 75 -46.75 18.79 -30.15
CA ARG A 75 -46.63 17.66 -31.09
C ARG A 75 -46.12 16.46 -30.30
N ARG A 76 -47.03 15.54 -29.93
CA ARG A 76 -46.64 14.16 -29.62
C ARG A 76 -46.17 13.51 -30.93
N ALA A 77 -44.86 13.39 -31.10
CA ALA A 77 -44.32 12.56 -32.16
C ALA A 77 -44.75 11.10 -31.90
N PRO A 78 -45.29 10.36 -32.87
CA PRO A 78 -45.52 8.94 -32.71
C PRO A 78 -44.15 8.27 -32.58
N MET A 79 -43.92 7.54 -31.48
CA MET A 79 -42.75 6.66 -31.39
C MET A 79 -42.90 5.61 -32.48
N GLY A 80 -42.13 5.76 -33.58
CA GLY A 80 -42.11 4.77 -34.65
C GLY A 80 -41.76 3.40 -34.10
N VAL A 81 -42.38 2.35 -34.64
CA VAL A 81 -42.20 0.95 -34.23
C VAL A 81 -40.72 0.52 -34.16
N ALA A 82 -39.85 1.19 -34.93
CA ALA A 82 -38.39 1.01 -34.89
C ALA A 82 -37.73 1.55 -33.60
N SER A 83 -38.23 2.64 -33.01
CA SER A 83 -37.80 3.17 -31.71
C SER A 83 -38.14 2.17 -30.60
N MET A 84 -39.39 1.68 -30.58
CA MET A 84 -39.85 0.72 -29.58
C MET A 84 -39.10 -0.62 -29.65
N ARG A 85 -38.71 -1.07 -30.84
CA ARG A 85 -37.84 -2.26 -31.02
C ARG A 85 -36.41 -2.05 -30.52
N ARG A 86 -35.85 -0.83 -30.63
CA ARG A 86 -34.52 -0.50 -30.09
C ARG A 86 -34.54 -0.40 -28.56
N THR A 87 -35.59 0.18 -27.99
CA THR A 87 -35.76 0.21 -26.52
C THR A 87 -36.00 -1.19 -25.96
N LEU A 88 -36.81 -2.01 -26.63
CA LEU A 88 -37.05 -3.39 -26.21
C LEU A 88 -35.80 -4.26 -26.36
N ALA A 89 -35.01 -4.08 -27.43
CA ALA A 89 -33.73 -4.76 -27.59
C ALA A 89 -32.71 -4.33 -26.54
N ALA A 90 -32.67 -3.05 -26.15
CA ALA A 90 -31.83 -2.56 -25.07
C ALA A 90 -32.27 -3.11 -23.70
N VAL A 91 -33.58 -3.19 -23.45
CA VAL A 91 -34.13 -3.79 -22.22
C VAL A 91 -33.86 -5.29 -22.16
N VAL A 92 -33.98 -6.01 -23.28
CA VAL A 92 -33.66 -7.44 -23.38
C VAL A 92 -32.15 -7.68 -23.25
N ALA A 93 -31.30 -6.82 -23.82
CA ALA A 93 -29.85 -6.88 -23.66
C ALA A 93 -29.43 -6.58 -22.21
N CYS A 94 -30.05 -5.60 -21.54
CA CYS A 94 -29.86 -5.36 -20.11
C CYS A 94 -30.35 -6.55 -19.26
N ALA A 95 -31.51 -7.14 -19.59
CA ALA A 95 -32.03 -8.32 -18.90
C ALA A 95 -31.15 -9.56 -19.12
N ALA A 96 -30.55 -9.71 -20.30
CA ALA A 96 -29.58 -10.77 -20.60
C ALA A 96 -28.24 -10.54 -19.88
N ALA A 97 -27.78 -9.29 -19.75
CA ALA A 97 -26.61 -8.92 -18.95
C ALA A 97 -26.85 -9.14 -17.44
N LEU A 98 -28.07 -8.86 -16.95
CA LEU A 98 -28.52 -9.20 -15.59
C LEU A 98 -28.66 -10.72 -15.41
N GLY A 99 -29.01 -11.47 -16.45
CA GLY A 99 -29.07 -12.94 -16.45
C GLY A 99 -27.70 -13.63 -16.41
N ALA A 100 -26.61 -12.89 -16.65
CA ALA A 100 -25.24 -13.37 -16.46
C ALA A 100 -24.74 -13.17 -15.00
N ALA A 101 -25.53 -12.56 -14.13
CA ALA A 101 -25.26 -12.54 -12.69
C ALA A 101 -25.45 -13.94 -12.13
N SER A 102 -24.35 -14.59 -11.75
CA SER A 102 -24.39 -15.86 -11.03
C SER A 102 -24.27 -15.58 -9.54
N CYS A 103 -25.12 -16.22 -8.73
CA CYS A 103 -24.88 -16.27 -7.29
C CYS A 103 -23.72 -17.23 -7.04
N ALA A 104 -22.53 -16.72 -6.74
CA ALA A 104 -21.51 -17.56 -6.13
C ALA A 104 -21.95 -17.87 -4.70
N THR A 105 -21.94 -19.15 -4.37
CA THR A 105 -22.11 -19.60 -2.99
C THR A 105 -20.72 -19.91 -2.46
N ASN A 106 -20.35 -19.35 -1.31
CA ASN A 106 -19.16 -19.82 -0.60
C ASN A 106 -19.42 -21.26 -0.15
N PRO A 107 -18.61 -22.25 -0.60
CA PRO A 107 -18.86 -23.65 -0.27
C PRO A 107 -18.74 -23.97 1.23
N GLU A 108 -18.08 -23.12 2.02
CA GLU A 108 -17.83 -23.36 3.46
C GLU A 108 -18.76 -22.54 4.36
N SER A 109 -19.00 -21.26 4.04
CA SER A 109 -19.92 -20.42 4.84
C SER A 109 -21.36 -20.45 4.35
N GLY A 110 -21.63 -20.99 3.15
CA GLY A 110 -22.96 -21.05 2.54
C GLY A 110 -23.52 -19.70 2.10
N THR A 111 -22.74 -18.61 2.19
CA THR A 111 -23.18 -17.25 1.85
C THR A 111 -23.24 -17.03 0.34
N HIS A 112 -24.27 -16.33 -0.12
CA HIS A 112 -24.45 -15.99 -1.54
C HIS A 112 -23.95 -14.57 -1.83
N HIS A 113 -23.10 -14.45 -2.85
CA HIS A 113 -22.59 -13.17 -3.32
C HIS A 113 -22.74 -13.07 -4.84
N VAL A 114 -23.04 -11.86 -5.32
CA VAL A 114 -23.10 -11.57 -6.75
C VAL A 114 -21.69 -11.58 -7.31
N VAL A 115 -21.44 -12.46 -8.28
CA VAL A 115 -20.27 -12.42 -9.15
C VAL A 115 -20.72 -12.55 -10.60
N PHE A 116 -20.02 -11.86 -11.49
CA PHE A 116 -20.35 -11.87 -12.92
C PHE A 116 -19.46 -12.83 -13.72
N THR A 117 -18.38 -13.33 -13.11
CA THR A 117 -17.42 -14.22 -13.75
C THR A 117 -17.64 -15.67 -13.30
N SER A 118 -17.44 -16.62 -14.22
CA SER A 118 -17.36 -18.04 -13.89
C SER A 118 -15.96 -18.38 -13.37
N VAL A 119 -15.80 -19.48 -12.63
CA VAL A 119 -14.48 -19.96 -12.17
C VAL A 119 -13.51 -20.13 -13.34
N LYS A 120 -13.98 -20.71 -14.46
CA LYS A 120 -13.17 -20.85 -15.67
C LYS A 120 -12.74 -19.49 -16.23
N GLY A 121 -13.65 -18.52 -16.26
CA GLY A 121 -13.36 -17.15 -16.69
C GLY A 121 -12.33 -16.45 -15.78
N GLU A 122 -12.41 -16.66 -14.46
CA GLU A 122 -11.41 -16.16 -13.50
C GLU A 122 -10.03 -16.76 -13.77
N GLN A 123 -9.93 -18.07 -13.97
CA GLN A 123 -8.65 -18.74 -14.26
C GLN A 123 -8.04 -18.27 -15.58
N GLU A 124 -8.87 -18.05 -16.62
CA GLU A 124 -8.42 -17.49 -17.89
C GLU A 124 -7.95 -16.03 -17.76
N ARG A 125 -8.64 -15.21 -16.96
CA ARG A 125 -8.22 -13.84 -16.63
C ARG A 125 -6.90 -13.86 -15.87
N ALA A 126 -6.79 -14.68 -14.83
CA ALA A 126 -5.59 -14.79 -14.00
C ALA A 126 -4.35 -15.17 -14.83
N ARG A 127 -4.48 -16.09 -15.79
CA ARG A 127 -3.41 -16.43 -16.76
C ARG A 127 -2.92 -15.23 -17.56
N ARG A 128 -3.81 -14.31 -17.98
CA ARG A 128 -3.41 -13.11 -18.73
C ARG A 128 -2.74 -12.09 -17.82
N VAL A 129 -3.37 -11.78 -16.68
CA VAL A 129 -2.84 -10.82 -15.68
C VAL A 129 -1.51 -11.28 -15.10
N HIS A 130 -1.26 -12.58 -15.00
CA HIS A 130 0.03 -13.13 -14.57
C HIS A 130 1.20 -12.62 -15.42
N GLU A 131 1.04 -12.49 -16.74
CA GLU A 131 2.10 -11.97 -17.60
C GLU A 131 2.35 -10.47 -17.37
N GLU A 132 1.32 -9.71 -16.98
CA GLU A 132 1.48 -8.30 -16.58
C GLU A 132 2.18 -8.18 -15.22
N ILE A 133 1.80 -9.01 -14.25
CA ILE A 133 2.48 -9.09 -12.95
C ILE A 133 3.95 -9.47 -13.13
N LYS A 134 4.26 -10.44 -14.00
CA LYS A 134 5.66 -10.80 -14.30
C LYS A 134 6.43 -9.65 -14.95
N ARG A 135 5.82 -8.90 -15.86
CA ARG A 135 6.45 -7.73 -16.49
C ARG A 135 6.67 -6.60 -15.50
N PHE A 136 5.70 -6.38 -14.61
CA PHE A 136 5.76 -5.31 -13.63
C PHE A 136 6.71 -5.69 -12.49
N TYR A 137 6.42 -6.77 -11.77
CA TYR A 137 7.15 -7.18 -10.58
C TYR A 137 8.44 -7.96 -10.85
N GLY A 138 8.48 -8.74 -11.94
CA GLY A 138 9.52 -9.75 -12.11
C GLY A 138 9.39 -10.90 -11.10
N LEU A 139 9.85 -12.08 -11.49
CA LEU A 139 10.00 -13.20 -10.56
C LEU A 139 11.37 -13.12 -9.90
N TYR A 140 11.43 -13.41 -8.59
CA TYR A 140 12.69 -13.58 -7.91
C TYR A 140 13.44 -14.80 -8.49
N GLN A 141 14.68 -14.59 -8.92
CA GLN A 141 15.48 -15.52 -9.70
C GLN A 141 16.20 -16.57 -8.82
N ASP A 142 15.43 -17.31 -8.03
CA ASP A 142 15.90 -18.42 -7.21
C ASP A 142 14.90 -19.57 -7.29
N GLN A 143 15.22 -20.58 -8.11
CA GLN A 143 14.30 -21.69 -8.33
C GLN A 143 14.06 -22.51 -7.06
N ALA A 144 15.05 -22.63 -6.18
CA ALA A 144 14.89 -23.39 -4.93
C ALA A 144 13.90 -22.71 -3.99
N LEU A 145 13.96 -21.37 -3.88
CA LEU A 145 12.99 -20.63 -3.09
C LEU A 145 11.59 -20.62 -3.73
N GLN A 146 11.50 -20.52 -5.06
CA GLN A 146 10.21 -20.66 -5.78
C GLN A 146 9.57 -22.02 -5.49
N ASP A 147 10.34 -23.11 -5.63
CA ASP A 147 9.88 -24.47 -5.38
C ASP A 147 9.47 -24.68 -3.91
N TYR A 148 10.20 -24.08 -2.97
CA TYR A 148 9.88 -24.14 -1.55
C TYR A 148 8.54 -23.44 -1.24
N VAL A 149 8.34 -22.22 -1.74
CA VAL A 149 7.07 -21.49 -1.56
C VAL A 149 5.91 -22.22 -2.24
N GLN A 150 6.13 -22.76 -3.45
CA GLN A 150 5.16 -23.61 -4.14
C GLN A 150 4.80 -24.85 -3.33
N MET A 151 5.79 -25.54 -2.74
CA MET A 151 5.57 -26.71 -1.89
C MET A 151 4.69 -26.38 -0.68
N VAL A 152 5.02 -25.30 0.05
CA VAL A 152 4.27 -24.87 1.24
C VAL A 152 2.84 -24.50 0.87
N GLY A 153 2.65 -23.68 -0.17
CA GLY A 153 1.35 -23.25 -0.65
C GLY A 153 0.49 -24.41 -1.15
N THR A 154 1.05 -25.30 -1.99
CA THR A 154 0.33 -26.50 -2.48
C THR A 154 -0.09 -27.42 -1.34
N ARG A 155 0.74 -27.56 -0.30
CA ARG A 155 0.37 -28.35 0.88
C ARG A 155 -0.90 -27.82 1.54
N VAL A 156 -1.02 -26.50 1.66
CA VAL A 156 -2.23 -25.84 2.19
C VAL A 156 -3.41 -25.99 1.25
N ALA A 157 -3.22 -25.68 -0.04
CA ALA A 157 -4.28 -25.69 -1.05
C ALA A 157 -4.97 -27.06 -1.21
N ARG A 158 -4.23 -28.16 -1.05
CA ARG A 158 -4.77 -29.54 -1.11
C ARG A 158 -5.77 -29.88 -0.01
N ASN A 159 -5.86 -29.06 1.04
CA ASN A 159 -6.77 -29.26 2.17
C ASN A 159 -7.96 -28.29 2.15
N THR A 160 -8.29 -27.76 0.97
CA THR A 160 -9.39 -26.83 0.74
C THR A 160 -10.50 -27.46 -0.12
N PRO A 161 -11.71 -26.87 -0.17
CA PRO A 161 -12.78 -27.32 -1.09
C PRO A 161 -12.44 -27.22 -2.58
N ILE A 162 -11.42 -26.43 -2.94
CA ILE A 162 -10.95 -26.23 -4.32
C ILE A 162 -9.58 -26.90 -4.53
N ALA A 163 -9.33 -28.03 -3.86
CA ALA A 163 -8.08 -28.78 -3.94
C ALA A 163 -7.75 -29.31 -5.35
N ASP A 164 -8.73 -29.35 -6.25
CA ASP A 164 -8.59 -29.72 -7.66
C ASP A 164 -8.10 -28.56 -8.55
N TRP A 165 -8.02 -27.33 -8.03
CA TRP A 165 -7.47 -26.19 -8.75
C TRP A 165 -5.95 -26.30 -8.92
N ASP A 166 -5.47 -25.83 -10.07
CA ASP A 166 -4.04 -25.74 -10.40
C ASP A 166 -3.41 -24.47 -9.80
N PHE A 167 -3.17 -24.52 -8.49
CA PHE A 167 -2.56 -23.44 -7.71
C PHE A 167 -1.08 -23.20 -8.05
N LYS A 168 -0.74 -21.93 -8.26
CA LYS A 168 0.61 -21.45 -8.55
C LYS A 168 0.99 -20.37 -7.54
N PHE A 169 2.15 -20.55 -6.92
CA PHE A 169 2.70 -19.61 -5.96
C PHE A 169 3.99 -19.01 -6.52
N PHE A 170 4.13 -17.69 -6.42
CA PHE A 170 5.26 -16.98 -6.98
C PHE A 170 5.89 -16.03 -5.97
N VAL A 171 7.21 -16.06 -5.86
CA VAL A 171 8.00 -15.03 -5.19
C VAL A 171 8.32 -13.93 -6.19
N LEU A 172 7.86 -12.71 -5.89
CA LEU A 172 8.11 -11.51 -6.67
C LEU A 172 9.38 -10.80 -6.19
N ASP A 173 10.19 -10.28 -7.13
CA ASP A 173 11.40 -9.51 -6.79
C ASP A 173 11.03 -8.08 -6.35
N ASP A 174 10.39 -7.96 -5.19
CA ASP A 174 9.94 -6.70 -4.61
C ASP A 174 10.31 -6.62 -3.12
N GLU A 175 10.91 -5.51 -2.70
CA GLU A 175 11.34 -5.30 -1.31
C GLU A 175 10.20 -4.93 -0.36
N SER A 176 9.01 -4.60 -0.88
CA SER A 176 7.87 -4.29 -0.03
C SER A 176 7.34 -5.52 0.69
N ILE A 177 6.73 -5.30 1.86
CA ILE A 177 6.16 -6.35 2.70
C ILE A 177 4.73 -6.60 2.23
N ASN A 178 4.54 -7.61 1.38
CA ASN A 178 3.22 -7.94 0.81
C ASN A 178 3.08 -9.41 0.40
N ALA A 179 1.83 -9.89 0.36
CA ALA A 179 1.39 -11.08 -0.36
C ALA A 179 -0.02 -10.80 -0.89
N PHE A 180 -0.41 -11.41 -2.01
CA PHE A 180 -1.73 -11.19 -2.60
C PHE A 180 -2.15 -12.33 -3.54
N THR A 181 -3.45 -12.48 -3.76
CA THR A 181 -4.03 -13.28 -4.85
C THR A 181 -4.79 -12.42 -5.87
N ILE A 182 -4.77 -12.83 -7.14
CA ILE A 182 -5.61 -12.25 -8.20
C ILE A 182 -6.85 -13.11 -8.53
N GLY A 183 -7.06 -14.19 -7.78
CA GLY A 183 -8.05 -15.21 -8.09
C GLY A 183 -7.54 -16.28 -9.06
N GLY A 184 -8.32 -17.34 -9.22
CA GLY A 184 -8.03 -18.41 -10.18
C GLY A 184 -6.80 -19.26 -9.85
N GLY A 185 -6.38 -19.32 -8.58
CA GLY A 185 -5.27 -20.13 -8.10
C GLY A 185 -3.89 -19.47 -8.24
N TYR A 186 -3.81 -18.14 -8.46
CA TYR A 186 -2.54 -17.42 -8.59
C TYR A 186 -2.26 -16.57 -7.34
N VAL A 187 -1.29 -17.02 -6.55
CA VAL A 187 -0.88 -16.39 -5.30
C VAL A 187 0.56 -15.88 -5.41
N TYR A 188 0.80 -14.67 -4.90
CA TYR A 188 2.08 -13.98 -4.97
C TYR A 188 2.53 -13.59 -3.57
N ILE A 189 3.84 -13.68 -3.33
CA ILE A 189 4.49 -13.14 -2.14
C ILE A 189 5.67 -12.29 -2.56
N HIS A 190 5.81 -11.11 -1.96
CA HIS A 190 6.98 -10.26 -2.20
C HIS A 190 8.15 -10.80 -1.39
N ARG A 191 9.35 -10.82 -1.99
CA ARG A 191 10.56 -11.23 -1.26
C ARG A 191 10.79 -10.40 0.02
N GLY A 192 10.33 -9.15 0.06
CA GLY A 192 10.42 -8.27 1.22
C GLY A 192 9.68 -8.78 2.47
N LEU A 193 8.65 -9.63 2.33
CA LEU A 193 7.94 -10.20 3.46
C LEU A 193 8.69 -11.38 4.11
N LEU A 194 9.38 -12.19 3.31
CA LEU A 194 10.05 -13.42 3.77
C LEU A 194 11.05 -13.19 4.93
N PRO A 195 11.93 -12.17 4.93
CA PRO A 195 12.84 -11.91 6.05
C PRO A 195 12.16 -11.76 7.42
N TYR A 196 10.90 -11.33 7.44
CA TYR A 196 10.20 -11.01 8.68
C TYR A 196 9.39 -12.18 9.24
N LEU A 197 9.03 -13.16 8.41
CA LEU A 197 8.47 -14.41 8.89
C LEU A 197 9.56 -15.23 9.58
N ASN A 198 9.20 -15.96 10.62
CA ASN A 198 10.14 -16.67 11.47
C ASN A 198 10.04 -18.19 11.35
N SER A 199 9.02 -18.72 10.68
CA SER A 199 8.86 -20.16 10.46
C SER A 199 8.07 -20.50 9.18
N GLU A 200 8.14 -21.75 8.73
CA GLU A 200 7.34 -22.24 7.60
C GLU A 200 5.86 -22.16 7.91
N ALA A 201 5.47 -22.37 9.19
CA ALA A 201 4.08 -22.25 9.60
C ALA A 201 3.56 -20.80 9.48
N GLU A 202 4.39 -19.79 9.74
CA GLU A 202 4.01 -18.38 9.49
C GLU A 202 3.85 -18.10 7.99
N LEU A 203 4.75 -18.63 7.14
CA LEU A 203 4.58 -18.58 5.68
C LEU A 203 3.29 -19.28 5.24
N ALA A 204 3.01 -20.48 5.78
CA ALA A 204 1.80 -21.23 5.47
C ALA A 204 0.53 -20.49 5.91
N ALA A 205 0.58 -19.75 7.02
CA ALA A 205 -0.54 -18.92 7.46
C ALA A 205 -0.80 -17.75 6.49
N VAL A 206 0.25 -17.06 6.03
CA VAL A 206 0.14 -15.99 5.02
C VAL A 206 -0.41 -16.55 3.71
N LEU A 207 0.16 -17.65 3.19
CA LEU A 207 -0.35 -18.26 1.95
C LEU A 207 -1.76 -18.83 2.13
N GLY A 208 -2.08 -19.38 3.30
CA GLY A 208 -3.41 -19.87 3.65
C GLY A 208 -4.46 -18.75 3.65
N HIS A 209 -4.11 -17.57 4.12
CA HIS A 209 -4.96 -16.37 4.05
C HIS A 209 -5.28 -16.02 2.58
N GLU A 210 -4.27 -15.96 1.70
CA GLU A 210 -4.49 -15.72 0.27
C GLU A 210 -5.32 -16.81 -0.41
N ILE A 211 -5.11 -18.08 -0.04
CA ILE A 211 -5.96 -19.19 -0.50
C ILE A 211 -7.41 -19.02 0.00
N GLY A 212 -7.60 -18.49 1.22
CA GLY A 212 -8.91 -18.13 1.76
C GLY A 212 -9.65 -17.12 0.88
N HIS A 213 -8.95 -16.13 0.33
CA HIS A 213 -9.52 -15.20 -0.66
C HIS A 213 -9.98 -15.91 -1.94
N ASP A 214 -9.21 -16.87 -2.43
CA ASP A 214 -9.57 -17.66 -3.62
C ASP A 214 -10.79 -18.56 -3.36
N VAL A 215 -10.80 -19.27 -2.23
CA VAL A 215 -11.93 -20.12 -1.80
C VAL A 215 -13.21 -19.31 -1.69
N ALA A 216 -13.13 -18.13 -1.06
CA ALA A 216 -14.27 -17.23 -0.92
C ALA A 216 -14.57 -16.45 -2.22
N ARG A 217 -13.74 -16.56 -3.26
CA ARG A 217 -13.85 -15.79 -4.52
C ARG A 217 -13.89 -14.27 -4.28
N HIS A 218 -13.15 -13.78 -3.28
CA HIS A 218 -13.06 -12.36 -2.96
C HIS A 218 -12.60 -11.47 -4.13
N PRO A 219 -11.61 -11.86 -4.96
CA PRO A 219 -11.26 -11.12 -6.16
C PRO A 219 -12.45 -10.90 -7.10
N ALA A 220 -13.22 -11.94 -7.40
CA ALA A 220 -14.41 -11.84 -8.27
C ALA A 220 -15.54 -11.01 -7.65
N ARG A 221 -15.73 -11.09 -6.32
CA ARG A 221 -16.69 -10.24 -5.60
C ARG A 221 -16.28 -8.76 -5.66
N SER A 222 -14.99 -8.47 -5.55
CA SER A 222 -14.44 -7.12 -5.67
C SER A 222 -14.62 -6.57 -7.08
N GLU A 223 -14.29 -7.37 -8.10
CA GLU A 223 -14.51 -7.04 -9.52
C GLU A 223 -16.00 -6.72 -9.79
N ALA A 224 -16.91 -7.57 -9.31
CA ALA A 224 -18.34 -7.35 -9.46
C ALA A 224 -18.81 -6.06 -8.76
N ARG A 225 -18.30 -5.76 -7.56
CA ARG A 225 -18.57 -4.50 -6.87
C ARG A 225 -18.07 -3.30 -7.66
N GLY A 226 -16.86 -3.38 -8.22
CA GLY A 226 -16.28 -2.34 -9.08
C GLY A 226 -17.15 -2.06 -10.31
N VAL A 227 -17.65 -3.10 -10.97
CA VAL A 227 -18.59 -2.98 -12.10
C VAL A 227 -19.90 -2.33 -11.66
N LEU A 228 -20.49 -2.77 -10.55
CA LEU A 228 -21.76 -2.25 -10.03
C LEU A 228 -21.67 -0.78 -9.61
N LEU A 229 -20.58 -0.39 -8.95
CA LEU A 229 -20.33 1.00 -8.55
C LEU A 229 -19.90 1.87 -9.74
N GLY A 230 -19.25 1.28 -10.74
CA GLY A 230 -18.85 1.91 -12.00
C GLY A 230 -19.97 2.09 -13.03
N THR A 231 -21.21 1.72 -12.70
CA THR A 231 -22.37 1.79 -13.62
C THR A 231 -22.71 3.19 -14.14
N GLY A 232 -22.19 4.27 -13.53
CA GLY A 232 -22.23 5.61 -14.13
C GLY A 232 -21.42 5.71 -15.44
N ALA A 233 -20.24 5.08 -15.49
CA ALA A 233 -19.35 5.12 -16.66
C ALA A 233 -19.80 4.16 -17.76
N LEU A 234 -20.29 2.96 -17.39
CA LEU A 234 -20.78 1.96 -18.36
C LEU A 234 -22.09 2.39 -19.04
N ALA A 235 -23.03 2.99 -18.30
CA ALA A 235 -24.24 3.58 -18.88
C ALA A 235 -23.90 4.74 -19.83
N THR A 236 -22.87 5.54 -19.50
CA THR A 236 -22.38 6.64 -20.33
C THR A 236 -21.67 6.12 -21.59
N ALA A 237 -20.84 5.08 -21.50
CA ALA A 237 -20.16 4.47 -22.64
C ALA A 237 -21.15 3.89 -23.67
N ILE A 238 -22.20 3.21 -23.19
CA ILE A 238 -23.29 2.70 -24.03
C ILE A 238 -24.11 3.83 -24.66
N LEU A 239 -24.33 4.94 -23.96
CA LEU A 239 -25.02 6.12 -24.52
C LEU A 239 -24.19 6.91 -25.54
N THR A 240 -22.85 6.92 -25.40
CA THR A 240 -21.94 7.78 -26.16
C THR A 240 -21.21 7.08 -27.31
N GLY A 241 -21.19 5.74 -27.36
CA GLY A 241 -20.61 4.95 -28.45
C GLY A 241 -19.10 5.08 -28.62
N ASN A 242 -18.38 5.53 -27.58
CA ASN A 242 -16.95 5.82 -27.67
C ASN A 242 -16.09 4.60 -27.27
N ALA A 243 -15.44 3.97 -28.26
CA ALA A 243 -14.59 2.79 -28.07
C ALA A 243 -13.40 3.03 -27.10
N ALA A 244 -12.93 4.27 -26.95
CA ALA A 244 -11.87 4.62 -26.01
C ALA A 244 -12.30 4.51 -24.53
N LEU A 245 -13.60 4.59 -24.23
CA LEU A 245 -14.14 4.33 -22.88
C LEU A 245 -14.36 2.83 -22.61
N ALA A 246 -14.46 2.00 -23.66
CA ALA A 246 -14.45 0.54 -23.51
C ALA A 246 -13.04 0.00 -23.22
N GLU A 247 -12.00 0.71 -23.64
CA GLU A 247 -10.60 0.40 -23.29
C GLU A 247 -10.25 0.81 -21.85
N MET A 248 -10.94 1.83 -21.30
CA MET A 248 -10.95 2.11 -19.84
C MET A 248 -11.65 1.00 -19.03
N ALA A 249 -12.31 0.04 -19.67
CA ALA A 249 -12.86 -1.15 -19.03
C ALA A 249 -11.82 -2.27 -18.87
N ASP A 250 -10.54 -2.04 -19.19
CA ASP A 250 -9.40 -2.84 -18.74
C ASP A 250 -9.10 -2.62 -17.24
N LEU A 251 -10.17 -2.52 -16.45
CA LEU A 251 -10.23 -2.38 -14.99
C LEU A 251 -9.66 -3.60 -14.24
N GLY A 252 -9.15 -4.60 -14.96
CA GLY A 252 -8.51 -5.79 -14.37
C GLY A 252 -7.14 -5.48 -13.77
N ALA A 253 -6.39 -4.50 -14.30
CA ALA A 253 -5.03 -4.21 -13.85
C ALA A 253 -4.96 -3.44 -12.52
N THR A 254 -6.04 -2.80 -12.08
CA THR A 254 -6.10 -2.04 -10.80
C THR A 254 -6.96 -2.71 -9.72
N ALA A 255 -7.83 -3.66 -10.07
CA ALA A 255 -8.74 -4.30 -9.11
C ALA A 255 -8.03 -5.18 -8.06
N TRP A 256 -6.88 -5.79 -8.38
CA TRP A 256 -6.10 -6.58 -7.41
C TRP A 256 -5.28 -5.73 -6.43
N MET A 257 -5.17 -4.41 -6.68
CA MET A 257 -4.54 -3.46 -5.75
C MET A 257 -5.53 -2.87 -4.74
N GLN A 258 -6.83 -3.15 -4.87
CA GLN A 258 -7.84 -2.69 -3.92
C GLN A 258 -7.90 -3.63 -2.72
N GLY A 259 -7.86 -3.07 -1.50
CA GLY A 259 -8.04 -3.85 -0.27
C GLY A 259 -9.44 -4.48 -0.19
N TYR A 260 -9.58 -5.53 0.62
CA TYR A 260 -10.88 -6.14 0.87
C TYR A 260 -11.55 -5.55 2.12
N GLY A 261 -12.87 -5.70 2.20
CA GLY A 261 -13.63 -5.25 3.36
C GLY A 261 -13.37 -6.11 4.61
N ARG A 262 -13.57 -5.55 5.81
CA ARG A 262 -13.35 -6.23 7.11
C ARG A 262 -13.95 -7.64 7.22
N ASP A 263 -15.14 -7.86 6.65
CA ASP A 263 -15.80 -9.16 6.66
C ASP A 263 -15.09 -10.20 5.80
N GLN A 264 -14.60 -9.78 4.62
CA GLN A 264 -13.83 -10.64 3.71
C GLN A 264 -12.51 -11.07 4.37
N GLU A 265 -11.94 -10.18 5.17
CA GLU A 265 -10.68 -10.39 5.86
C GLU A 265 -10.80 -11.33 7.05
N SER A 266 -11.86 -11.14 7.82
CA SER A 266 -12.22 -12.06 8.90
C SER A 266 -12.54 -13.46 8.34
N GLU A 267 -13.19 -13.52 7.16
CA GLU A 267 -13.46 -14.77 6.45
C GLU A 267 -12.15 -15.43 5.96
N ALA A 268 -11.24 -14.67 5.33
CA ALA A 268 -9.96 -15.17 4.85
C ALA A 268 -9.03 -15.63 5.98
N ASP A 269 -8.97 -14.90 7.11
CA ASP A 269 -8.22 -15.28 8.30
C ASP A 269 -8.71 -16.61 8.89
N ARG A 270 -10.02 -16.75 9.04
CA ARG A 270 -10.62 -17.99 9.56
C ARG A 270 -10.32 -19.17 8.64
N LEU A 271 -10.59 -19.00 7.34
CA LEU A 271 -10.35 -20.05 6.34
C LEU A 271 -8.86 -20.41 6.27
N GLY A 272 -7.98 -19.42 6.21
CA GLY A 272 -6.54 -19.63 6.14
C GLY A 272 -5.98 -20.35 7.37
N LEU A 273 -6.43 -19.97 8.57
CA LEU A 273 -6.08 -20.67 9.82
C LEU A 273 -6.54 -22.13 9.78
N GLU A 274 -7.79 -22.39 9.38
CA GLU A 274 -8.34 -23.74 9.29
C GLU A 274 -7.57 -24.60 8.29
N TYR A 275 -7.27 -24.08 7.10
CA TYR A 275 -6.56 -24.83 6.05
C TYR A 275 -5.11 -25.09 6.38
N ALA A 276 -4.41 -24.12 6.98
CA ALA A 276 -3.04 -24.31 7.46
C ALA A 276 -3.01 -25.40 8.55
N ALA A 277 -3.94 -25.37 9.51
CA ALA A 277 -4.05 -26.37 10.55
C ALA A 277 -4.42 -27.76 10.02
N ARG A 278 -5.39 -27.88 9.10
CA ARG A 278 -5.71 -29.15 8.43
C ARG A 278 -4.50 -29.75 7.70
N SER A 279 -3.58 -28.89 7.25
CA SER A 279 -2.33 -29.28 6.58
C SER A 279 -1.20 -29.69 7.54
N GLY A 280 -1.46 -29.62 8.85
CA GLY A 280 -0.55 -29.98 9.93
C GLY A 280 0.30 -28.85 10.48
N TYR A 281 0.11 -27.60 10.01
CA TYR A 281 0.84 -26.45 10.55
C TYR A 281 0.26 -25.97 11.87
N ARG A 282 1.15 -25.46 12.73
CA ARG A 282 0.82 -24.90 14.04
C ARG A 282 -0.27 -23.80 13.93
N PRO A 283 -1.44 -23.96 14.57
CA PRO A 283 -2.54 -22.98 14.49
C PRO A 283 -2.17 -21.58 14.97
N GLU A 284 -1.28 -21.47 15.97
CA GLU A 284 -0.83 -20.20 16.52
C GLU A 284 -0.02 -19.36 15.51
N ALA A 285 0.45 -19.95 14.41
CA ALA A 285 1.26 -19.28 13.41
C ALA A 285 0.51 -18.14 12.70
N MET A 286 -0.81 -18.23 12.54
CA MET A 286 -1.63 -17.12 12.03
C MET A 286 -1.51 -15.89 12.95
N GLY A 287 -1.66 -16.09 14.25
CA GLY A 287 -1.50 -15.02 15.23
C GLY A 287 -0.07 -14.46 15.26
N ASN A 288 0.94 -15.30 15.02
CA ASN A 288 2.34 -14.87 14.96
C ASN A 288 2.64 -14.05 13.69
N ALA A 289 2.14 -14.45 12.53
CA ALA A 289 2.22 -13.66 11.30
C ALA A 289 1.56 -12.28 11.49
N MET A 290 0.40 -12.19 12.15
CA MET A 290 -0.23 -10.91 12.47
C MET A 290 0.61 -10.03 13.42
N LYS A 291 1.34 -10.65 14.36
CA LYS A 291 2.28 -9.91 15.22
C LYS A 291 3.46 -9.34 14.43
N VAL A 292 3.91 -9.99 13.36
CA VAL A 292 4.94 -9.45 12.45
C VAL A 292 4.45 -8.14 11.85
N PHE A 293 3.24 -8.10 11.29
CA PHE A 293 2.66 -6.89 10.72
C PHE A 293 2.44 -5.78 11.77
N LYS A 294 1.97 -6.14 12.97
CA LYS A 294 1.85 -5.19 14.09
C LYS A 294 3.20 -4.60 14.49
N ALA A 295 4.25 -5.41 14.54
CA ALA A 295 5.59 -4.97 14.89
C ALA A 295 6.16 -4.02 13.81
N GLN A 296 5.90 -4.31 12.52
CA GLN A 296 6.22 -3.42 11.40
C GLN A 296 5.52 -2.07 11.52
N GLU A 297 4.21 -2.07 11.75
CA GLU A 297 3.42 -0.85 11.95
C GLU A 297 3.98 -0.03 13.12
N SER A 298 4.22 -0.67 14.26
CA SER A 298 4.75 -0.02 15.46
C SER A 298 6.15 0.57 15.22
N PHE A 299 6.98 -0.14 14.47
CA PHE A 299 8.31 0.31 14.07
C PHE A 299 8.23 1.52 13.12
N GLU A 300 7.37 1.46 12.11
CA GLU A 300 7.18 2.52 11.14
C GLU A 300 6.61 3.79 11.77
N LEU A 301 5.65 3.67 12.69
CA LEU A 301 5.13 4.79 13.48
C LEU A 301 6.24 5.46 14.29
N THR A 302 7.10 4.67 14.92
CA THR A 302 8.25 5.18 15.70
C THR A 302 9.24 5.90 14.79
N ARG A 303 9.59 5.28 13.67
CA ARG A 303 10.51 5.82 12.65
C ARG A 303 9.99 7.13 12.05
N ALA A 304 8.72 7.16 11.65
CA ALA A 304 8.10 8.32 11.05
C ALA A 304 8.03 9.52 12.01
N LYS A 305 7.76 9.25 13.29
CA LYS A 305 7.78 10.27 14.35
C LYS A 305 9.17 10.87 14.55
N ASP A 306 10.23 10.05 14.61
CA ASP A 306 11.62 10.53 14.71
C ASP A 306 12.03 11.34 13.48
N GLU A 307 11.62 10.88 12.30
CA GLU A 307 11.93 11.52 11.01
C GLU A 307 11.05 12.76 10.73
N GLY A 308 10.02 13.02 11.54
CA GLY A 308 9.11 14.16 11.38
C GLY A 308 8.30 14.09 10.07
N ARG A 309 7.88 12.89 9.67
CA ARG A 309 7.09 12.62 8.46
C ARG A 309 5.82 11.85 8.79
N ASP A 310 4.93 11.75 7.80
CA ASP A 310 3.80 10.83 7.91
C ASP A 310 4.32 9.38 7.82
N PRO A 311 3.75 8.46 8.60
CA PRO A 311 4.10 7.07 8.53
C PRO A 311 3.64 6.49 7.20
N ASN A 312 4.55 5.78 6.52
CA ASN A 312 4.22 5.00 5.35
C ASN A 312 3.84 3.61 5.84
N ILE A 313 2.64 3.52 6.39
CA ILE A 313 2.07 2.25 6.82
C ILE A 313 1.61 1.53 5.56
N TYR A 314 2.56 0.96 4.83
CA TYR A 314 2.24 0.12 3.69
C TYR A 314 1.65 -1.17 4.22
N HIS A 315 0.38 -1.37 3.89
CA HIS A 315 -0.33 -2.58 4.16
C HIS A 315 -0.92 -3.04 2.82
N GLY A 316 -0.07 -3.40 1.84
CA GLY A 316 -0.52 -4.21 0.73
C GLY A 316 -1.30 -5.39 1.31
N VAL A 317 -2.56 -5.53 0.91
CA VAL A 317 -3.51 -6.51 1.47
C VAL A 317 -3.86 -6.33 2.95
N PHE A 318 -3.47 -5.25 3.66
CA PHE A 318 -3.97 -4.94 5.02
C PHE A 318 -4.40 -3.46 5.23
N SER A 319 -4.37 -2.61 4.20
CA SER A 319 -4.47 -1.13 4.35
C SER A 319 -5.85 -0.65 4.80
N ASP A 320 -6.88 -1.46 4.58
CA ASP A 320 -8.28 -1.13 4.87
C ASP A 320 -8.90 -2.01 5.99
N HIS A 321 -8.07 -2.71 6.77
CA HIS A 321 -8.50 -3.81 7.65
C HIS A 321 -8.77 -3.34 9.08
N PRO A 322 -9.42 -4.16 9.93
CA PRO A 322 -9.39 -3.95 11.36
C PRO A 322 -7.93 -3.89 11.83
N ALA A 323 -7.66 -3.10 12.87
CA ALA A 323 -6.31 -2.95 13.41
C ALA A 323 -5.71 -4.35 13.70
N PRO A 324 -4.40 -4.58 13.46
CA PRO A 324 -3.76 -5.88 13.67
C PRO A 324 -4.08 -6.53 15.02
N ASP A 325 -4.35 -5.73 16.05
CA ASP A 325 -4.78 -6.17 17.37
C ASP A 325 -6.05 -7.04 17.37
N GLU A 326 -7.08 -6.62 16.64
CA GLU A 326 -8.34 -7.36 16.59
C GLU A 326 -8.15 -8.71 15.90
N ARG A 327 -7.38 -8.73 14.81
CA ARG A 327 -7.07 -9.95 14.06
C ARG A 327 -6.21 -10.92 14.85
N ILE A 328 -5.25 -10.43 15.66
CA ILE A 328 -4.48 -11.28 16.57
C ILE A 328 -5.40 -11.97 17.58
N VAL A 329 -6.39 -11.26 18.13
CA VAL A 329 -7.36 -11.84 19.06
C VAL A 329 -8.18 -12.93 18.36
N GLN A 330 -8.72 -12.65 17.17
CA GLN A 330 -9.50 -13.64 16.41
C GLN A 330 -8.68 -14.87 16.03
N ALA A 331 -7.44 -14.68 15.56
CA ALA A 331 -6.54 -15.79 15.26
C ALA A 331 -6.23 -16.63 16.51
N THR A 332 -6.08 -15.99 17.68
CA THR A 332 -5.84 -16.70 18.95
C THR A 332 -7.05 -17.52 19.36
N LEU A 333 -8.26 -16.96 19.27
CA LEU A 333 -9.50 -17.67 19.57
C LEU A 333 -9.75 -18.81 18.57
N GLY A 334 -9.51 -18.57 17.28
CA GLY A 334 -9.59 -19.59 16.23
C GLY A 334 -8.63 -20.75 16.47
N ALA A 335 -7.37 -20.46 16.80
CA ALA A 335 -6.37 -21.46 17.13
C ALA A 335 -6.78 -22.31 18.34
N ALA A 336 -7.35 -21.70 19.39
CA ALA A 336 -7.82 -22.40 20.58
C ALA A 336 -8.98 -23.37 20.30
N ASN A 337 -9.77 -23.13 19.25
CA ASN A 337 -10.86 -24.01 18.83
C ASN A 337 -10.37 -25.24 18.04
N ILE A 338 -9.10 -25.28 17.64
CA ILE A 338 -8.51 -26.43 16.96
C ILE A 338 -8.00 -27.44 18.01
N THR A 339 -8.86 -28.41 18.33
CA THR A 339 -8.59 -29.42 19.36
C THR A 339 -7.93 -30.69 18.81
N SER A 340 -8.03 -30.94 17.51
CA SER A 340 -7.46 -32.11 16.85
C SER A 340 -5.99 -31.88 16.51
N VAL A 341 -5.09 -32.55 17.25
CA VAL A 341 -3.64 -32.50 17.00
C VAL A 341 -3.22 -33.58 15.99
N PRO A 342 -2.45 -33.25 14.94
CA PRO A 342 -1.95 -34.23 13.98
C PRO A 342 -1.07 -35.30 14.64
N ARG A 343 -1.07 -36.50 14.04
CA ARG A 343 -0.17 -37.58 14.45
C ARG A 343 1.28 -37.17 14.14
N GLY A 344 2.07 -36.91 15.18
CA GLY A 344 3.43 -36.36 15.07
C GLY A 344 3.56 -34.92 15.59
N GLY A 345 2.46 -34.30 16.01
CA GLY A 345 2.44 -32.93 16.50
C GLY A 345 2.31 -31.90 15.37
N TRP A 346 2.34 -30.64 15.76
CA TRP A 346 2.23 -29.50 14.84
C TRP A 346 3.56 -29.19 14.17
N LEU A 347 3.53 -28.90 12.88
CA LEU A 347 4.67 -28.40 12.13
C LEU A 347 4.86 -26.91 12.36
N ASP A 348 6.11 -26.55 12.68
CA ASP A 348 6.59 -25.17 12.67
C ASP A 348 7.67 -24.98 11.60
N ASN A 349 8.54 -26.00 11.43
CA ASN A 349 9.62 -26.07 10.41
C ASN A 349 10.45 -24.78 10.34
N ARG A 350 10.79 -24.27 11.52
CA ARG A 350 11.48 -23.00 11.68
C ARG A 350 12.85 -23.00 11.02
N ASP A 351 13.62 -24.06 11.23
CA ASP A 351 15.01 -24.13 10.79
C ASP A 351 15.09 -24.41 9.28
N GLU A 352 14.17 -25.23 8.75
CA GLU A 352 14.00 -25.45 7.32
C GLU A 352 13.67 -24.13 6.61
N TYR A 353 12.74 -23.35 7.17
CA TYR A 353 12.38 -22.04 6.65
C TYR A 353 13.56 -21.08 6.62
N LEU A 354 14.30 -20.95 7.73
CA LEU A 354 15.44 -20.06 7.77
C LEU A 354 16.52 -20.46 6.76
N LYS A 355 16.79 -21.76 6.58
CA LYS A 355 17.71 -22.24 5.54
C LYS A 355 17.24 -21.87 4.13
N ALA A 356 15.93 -21.95 3.86
CA ALA A 356 15.37 -21.61 2.56
C ALA A 356 15.51 -20.12 2.20
N ILE A 357 15.61 -19.23 3.20
CA ILE A 357 15.79 -17.79 3.01
C ILE A 357 17.23 -17.30 3.28
N ASP A 358 18.18 -18.20 3.53
CA ASP A 358 19.58 -17.81 3.67
C ASP A 358 20.10 -17.21 2.36
N ALA A 359 20.95 -16.18 2.45
CA ALA A 359 21.42 -15.37 1.32
C ALA A 359 20.35 -14.57 0.55
N LEU A 360 19.09 -14.52 1.02
CA LEU A 360 18.04 -13.70 0.41
C LEU A 360 18.44 -12.21 0.42
N PRO A 361 18.31 -11.47 -0.70
CA PRO A 361 18.53 -10.03 -0.74
C PRO A 361 17.63 -9.27 0.23
N PHE A 362 18.24 -8.42 1.05
CA PHE A 362 17.58 -7.52 1.99
C PHE A 362 17.57 -6.08 1.45
N GLY A 363 16.40 -5.43 1.46
CA GLY A 363 16.20 -4.13 0.81
C GLY A 363 16.22 -4.24 -0.71
N SER A 364 16.76 -3.25 -1.43
CA SER A 364 16.58 -3.18 -2.89
C SER A 364 17.41 -4.23 -3.62
N SER A 365 16.93 -4.72 -4.77
CA SER A 365 17.64 -5.71 -5.58
C SER A 365 18.60 -5.05 -6.58
N ARG A 366 19.52 -5.83 -7.14
CA ARG A 366 20.42 -5.37 -8.20
C ARG A 366 19.64 -4.92 -9.45
N GLU A 367 18.55 -5.63 -9.73
CA GLU A 367 17.65 -5.44 -10.86
C GLU A 367 16.87 -4.15 -10.74
N GLN A 368 16.39 -3.80 -9.54
CA GLN A 368 15.70 -2.53 -9.25
C GLN A 368 16.68 -1.36 -9.07
N GLY A 369 17.93 -1.64 -8.75
CA GLY A 369 18.90 -0.65 -8.33
C GLY A 369 18.94 -0.45 -6.82
N ILE A 370 20.01 0.18 -6.36
CA ILE A 370 20.40 0.20 -4.96
C ILE A 370 20.82 1.62 -4.58
N VAL A 371 20.35 2.05 -3.41
CA VAL A 371 20.83 3.27 -2.76
C VAL A 371 21.92 2.89 -1.75
N ARG A 372 23.07 3.57 -1.83
CA ARG A 372 24.10 3.60 -0.78
C ARG A 372 24.34 5.04 -0.39
N ASP A 373 24.16 5.35 0.88
CA ASP A 373 24.15 6.70 1.42
C ASP A 373 23.20 7.61 0.61
N ASN A 374 23.74 8.61 -0.07
CA ASN A 374 23.01 9.57 -0.90
C ASN A 374 23.15 9.30 -2.40
N ARG A 375 23.56 8.10 -2.82
CA ARG A 375 23.78 7.76 -4.24
C ARG A 375 23.03 6.50 -4.64
N PHE A 376 22.33 6.60 -5.78
CA PHE A 376 21.68 5.49 -6.46
C PHE A 376 22.63 4.85 -7.47
N TYR A 377 22.56 3.52 -7.58
CA TYR A 377 23.30 2.70 -8.52
C TYR A 377 22.36 1.68 -9.17
N HIS A 378 22.43 1.54 -10.48
CA HIS A 378 21.65 0.54 -11.20
C HIS A 378 22.55 -0.22 -12.16
N ALA A 379 22.89 -1.46 -11.81
CA ALA A 379 23.86 -2.26 -12.56
C ALA A 379 23.41 -2.57 -13.99
N GLY A 380 22.14 -2.97 -14.17
CA GLY A 380 21.57 -3.26 -15.50
C GLY A 380 21.59 -2.05 -16.45
N MET A 381 21.14 -0.88 -15.96
CA MET A 381 21.22 0.38 -16.71
C MET A 381 22.63 0.99 -16.74
N LYS A 382 23.60 0.43 -16.01
CA LYS A 382 24.95 0.97 -15.84
C LYS A 382 24.93 2.44 -15.43
N LEU A 383 24.03 2.83 -14.53
CA LEU A 383 23.72 4.21 -14.20
C LEU A 383 23.98 4.50 -12.73
N THR A 384 24.49 5.69 -12.42
CA THR A 384 24.50 6.23 -11.06
C THR A 384 24.10 7.70 -11.03
N MET A 385 23.45 8.11 -9.93
CA MET A 385 23.05 9.49 -9.66
C MET A 385 23.17 9.75 -8.15
N ALA A 386 23.69 10.91 -7.76
CA ALA A 386 23.77 11.32 -6.36
C ALA A 386 22.77 12.44 -6.05
N PHE A 387 22.36 12.45 -4.79
CA PHE A 387 21.42 13.39 -4.20
C PHE A 387 22.08 14.11 -3.02
N PRO A 388 21.59 15.28 -2.59
CA PRO A 388 22.11 15.95 -1.41
C PRO A 388 22.01 15.10 -0.15
N LYS A 389 22.98 15.25 0.76
CA LYS A 389 22.92 14.58 2.07
C LYS A 389 21.69 15.01 2.86
N GLY A 390 21.09 14.06 3.57
CA GLY A 390 19.87 14.29 4.35
C GLY A 390 18.58 14.33 3.52
N TRP A 391 18.67 14.13 2.20
CA TRP A 391 17.51 13.80 1.37
C TRP A 391 17.28 12.31 1.42
N ARG A 392 16.02 11.91 1.58
CA ARG A 392 15.62 10.51 1.57
C ARG A 392 15.38 10.09 0.13
N VAL A 393 16.10 9.08 -0.33
CA VAL A 393 15.96 8.48 -1.66
C VAL A 393 15.23 7.16 -1.50
N GLN A 394 14.02 7.08 -2.03
CA GLN A 394 13.22 5.85 -2.05
C GLN A 394 13.32 5.27 -3.46
N ASN A 395 13.82 4.05 -3.54
CA ASN A 395 13.87 3.31 -4.79
C ASN A 395 12.56 2.55 -4.95
N GLU A 396 11.62 3.13 -5.68
CA GLU A 396 10.41 2.43 -6.07
C GLU A 396 10.68 1.73 -7.41
N ARG A 397 9.84 0.75 -7.73
CA ARG A 397 10.01 -0.09 -8.93
C ARG A 397 9.99 0.70 -10.24
N ASP A 398 9.11 1.68 -10.37
CA ASP A 398 8.92 2.46 -11.60
C ASP A 398 9.56 3.86 -11.53
N ARG A 399 10.09 4.25 -10.36
CA ARG A 399 10.62 5.60 -10.12
C ARG A 399 11.59 5.65 -8.94
N LEU A 400 12.46 6.67 -8.96
CA LEU A 400 13.08 7.16 -7.74
C LEU A 400 12.22 8.28 -7.17
N LEU A 401 11.90 8.20 -5.88
CA LEU A 401 11.20 9.24 -5.14
C LEU A 401 12.15 9.83 -4.09
N ILE A 402 12.51 11.09 -4.25
CA ILE A 402 13.46 11.79 -3.40
C ILE A 402 12.74 12.90 -2.65
N THR A 403 12.84 12.90 -1.33
CA THR A 403 12.10 13.82 -0.46
C THR A 403 12.99 14.38 0.64
N LYS A 404 12.60 15.54 1.16
CA LYS A 404 13.12 16.08 2.42
C LYS A 404 11.93 16.56 3.23
N LYS A 405 11.51 15.75 4.20
CA LYS A 405 10.27 15.97 4.96
C LYS A 405 9.09 16.24 4.01
N LYS A 406 8.30 17.28 4.28
CA LYS A 406 7.20 17.76 3.42
C LYS A 406 7.55 19.06 2.68
N GLU A 407 8.84 19.40 2.60
CA GLU A 407 9.35 20.66 2.04
C GLU A 407 9.64 20.55 0.54
N LEU A 408 10.16 19.42 0.09
CA LEU A 408 10.50 19.18 -1.32
C LEU A 408 10.21 17.75 -1.74
N LEU A 409 10.02 17.62 -3.06
CA LEU A 409 9.82 16.37 -3.76
C LEU A 409 10.58 16.44 -5.08
N MET A 410 11.35 15.40 -5.38
CA MET A 410 11.96 15.14 -6.68
C MET A 410 11.66 13.70 -7.08
N GLN A 411 11.29 13.48 -8.33
CA GLN A 411 11.06 12.16 -8.88
C GLN A 411 11.86 11.96 -10.16
N LEU A 412 12.29 10.72 -10.40
CA LEU A 412 12.89 10.30 -11.65
C LEU A 412 12.17 9.05 -12.15
N THR A 413 11.66 9.09 -13.36
CA THR A 413 11.07 7.96 -14.07
C THR A 413 11.86 7.67 -15.35
N VAL A 414 11.70 6.46 -15.87
CA VAL A 414 12.33 6.06 -17.15
C VAL A 414 11.23 5.71 -18.13
N GLU A 415 11.28 6.32 -19.31
CA GLU A 415 10.37 6.06 -20.42
C GLU A 415 11.14 5.60 -21.66
N LYS A 416 10.43 5.01 -22.61
CA LYS A 416 10.99 4.73 -23.93
C LYS A 416 11.26 6.06 -24.65
N ARG A 417 12.48 6.25 -25.13
CA ARG A 417 12.86 7.41 -25.95
C ARG A 417 12.08 7.39 -27.27
N PRO A 418 11.44 8.49 -27.67
CA PRO A 418 10.86 8.63 -29.00
C PRO A 418 11.96 8.72 -30.07
N GLU A 419 11.80 8.00 -31.18
CA GLU A 419 12.85 7.89 -32.22
C GLU A 419 13.14 9.21 -32.95
N LYS A 420 12.14 10.09 -33.10
CA LYS A 420 12.19 11.27 -33.98
C LYS A 420 11.97 12.60 -33.27
N GLN A 421 11.97 12.62 -31.94
CA GLN A 421 11.76 13.85 -31.18
C GLN A 421 13.02 14.17 -30.39
N SER A 422 13.46 15.43 -30.46
CA SER A 422 14.47 15.96 -29.55
C SER A 422 13.98 15.93 -28.10
N PRO A 423 14.88 15.97 -27.10
CA PRO A 423 14.50 16.09 -25.69
C PRO A 423 13.54 17.26 -25.43
N ARG A 424 13.76 18.40 -26.12
CA ARG A 424 12.89 19.57 -26.05
C ARG A 424 11.49 19.28 -26.55
N GLU A 425 11.34 18.71 -27.74
CA GLU A 425 10.03 18.42 -28.33
C GLU A 425 9.23 17.44 -27.49
N PHE A 426 9.90 16.38 -26.99
CA PHE A 426 9.29 15.40 -26.12
C PHE A 426 8.78 16.00 -24.81
N LEU A 427 9.61 16.82 -24.13
CA LEU A 427 9.22 17.44 -22.88
C LEU A 427 8.09 18.46 -23.08
N LEU A 428 8.17 19.29 -24.13
CA LEU A 428 7.11 20.26 -24.43
C LEU A 428 5.80 19.59 -24.86
N GLN A 429 5.86 18.43 -25.52
CA GLN A 429 4.67 17.64 -25.82
C GLN A 429 3.98 17.15 -24.55
N LYS A 430 4.74 16.68 -23.56
CA LYS A 430 4.21 16.28 -22.24
C LYS A 430 3.60 17.44 -21.47
N LEU A 431 4.08 18.65 -21.71
CA LEU A 431 3.65 19.87 -21.04
C LEU A 431 2.66 20.71 -21.85
N ARG A 432 1.96 20.09 -22.81
CA ARG A 432 0.89 20.77 -23.55
C ARG A 432 -0.16 21.31 -22.57
N GLY A 433 -0.36 22.63 -22.60
CA GLY A 433 -1.29 23.34 -21.72
C GLY A 433 -0.65 23.87 -20.42
N ALA A 434 0.59 23.50 -20.08
CA ALA A 434 1.31 24.07 -18.95
C ALA A 434 1.91 25.44 -19.29
N SER A 435 1.92 26.35 -18.32
CA SER A 435 2.58 27.65 -18.47
C SER A 435 4.06 27.53 -18.12
N ILE A 436 4.95 27.77 -19.09
CA ILE A 436 6.40 27.64 -18.94
C ILE A 436 7.00 29.05 -18.71
N SER A 437 7.88 29.19 -17.71
CA SER A 437 8.58 30.44 -17.42
C SER A 437 9.97 30.48 -18.05
N ARG A 438 10.70 29.36 -18.04
CA ARG A 438 12.07 29.25 -18.53
C ARG A 438 12.31 27.88 -19.15
N GLY A 439 13.18 27.81 -20.15
CA GLY A 439 13.68 26.55 -20.72
C GLY A 439 15.14 26.69 -21.12
N GLU A 440 15.90 25.60 -21.00
CA GLU A 440 17.32 25.56 -21.32
C GLU A 440 17.73 24.18 -21.84
N ALA A 441 18.67 24.17 -22.79
CA ALA A 441 19.32 22.93 -23.21
C ALA A 441 20.20 22.40 -22.07
N LEU A 442 20.22 21.08 -21.92
CA LEU A 442 20.95 20.39 -20.88
C LEU A 442 21.86 19.33 -21.52
N ALA A 443 23.09 19.22 -21.04
CA ALA A 443 24.00 18.14 -21.43
C ALA A 443 24.67 17.59 -20.16
N VAL A 444 24.54 16.29 -19.93
CA VAL A 444 25.06 15.64 -18.71
C VAL A 444 25.79 14.38 -19.10
N ALA A 445 27.11 14.32 -18.89
CA ALA A 445 27.93 13.13 -19.15
C ALA A 445 27.68 12.48 -20.53
N GLY A 446 27.51 13.29 -21.59
CA GLY A 446 27.22 12.83 -22.95
C GLY A 446 25.75 12.55 -23.26
N MET A 447 24.85 12.71 -22.28
CA MET A 447 23.40 12.66 -22.48
C MET A 447 22.89 14.03 -22.93
N GLU A 448 22.14 14.06 -24.02
CA GLU A 448 21.42 15.23 -24.50
C GLU A 448 20.12 15.39 -23.70
N GLY A 449 19.79 16.61 -23.33
CA GLY A 449 18.59 16.89 -22.55
C GLY A 449 18.03 18.28 -22.71
N TYR A 450 16.89 18.49 -22.07
CA TYR A 450 16.24 19.79 -21.99
C TYR A 450 15.57 19.92 -20.63
N ALA A 451 15.67 21.10 -20.03
CA ALA A 451 15.04 21.42 -18.77
C ALA A 451 14.15 22.64 -18.89
N VAL A 452 13.05 22.65 -18.14
CA VAL A 452 12.10 23.77 -18.08
C VAL A 452 11.68 24.02 -16.64
N ILE A 453 11.22 25.23 -16.39
CA ILE A 453 10.48 25.59 -15.19
C ILE A 453 9.07 25.97 -15.60
N THR A 454 8.07 25.35 -14.97
CA THR A 454 6.67 25.77 -15.10
C THR A 454 6.35 26.89 -14.11
N ARG A 455 5.32 27.68 -14.37
CA ARG A 455 4.84 28.71 -13.43
C ARG A 455 3.97 28.13 -12.31
N SER A 456 3.40 26.95 -12.54
CA SER A 456 2.43 26.28 -11.68
C SER A 456 2.50 24.76 -11.91
N GLY A 457 1.79 23.98 -11.08
CA GLY A 457 1.70 22.52 -11.18
C GLY A 457 2.40 21.74 -10.06
N SER A 458 2.90 22.42 -9.03
CA SER A 458 3.54 21.78 -7.87
C SER A 458 2.56 20.88 -7.09
N PRO A 459 2.91 19.61 -6.83
CA PRO A 459 2.05 18.72 -6.04
C PRO A 459 2.09 19.02 -4.53
N LEU A 460 2.94 19.94 -4.08
CA LEU A 460 3.18 20.22 -2.66
C LEU A 460 2.34 21.38 -2.10
N ASP A 461 1.70 22.15 -2.98
CA ASP A 461 0.99 23.40 -2.65
C ASP A 461 -0.33 23.54 -3.41
N GLY A 462 -0.94 22.42 -3.82
CA GLY A 462 -2.20 22.43 -4.55
C GLY A 462 -2.08 22.91 -6.00
N GLY A 463 -0.88 22.95 -6.56
CA GLY A 463 -0.61 23.31 -7.95
C GLY A 463 -0.23 24.76 -8.17
N GLU A 464 -0.07 25.56 -7.12
CA GLU A 464 0.24 26.99 -7.24
C GLU A 464 1.71 27.23 -7.58
N GLY A 465 2.62 26.41 -7.06
CA GLY A 465 4.06 26.62 -7.18
C GLY A 465 4.67 26.14 -8.49
N PRO A 466 5.85 26.68 -8.85
CA PRO A 466 6.60 26.26 -10.03
C PRO A 466 7.17 24.84 -9.87
N VAL A 467 7.41 24.17 -11.00
CA VAL A 467 8.03 22.83 -11.04
C VAL A 467 9.22 22.85 -11.99
N ARG A 468 10.36 22.29 -11.56
CA ARG A 468 11.50 21.98 -12.43
C ARG A 468 11.24 20.65 -13.10
N LEU A 469 11.25 20.63 -14.42
CA LEU A 469 11.17 19.41 -15.21
C LEU A 469 12.38 19.30 -16.12
N ALA A 470 12.96 18.12 -16.21
CA ALA A 470 14.06 17.83 -17.12
C ALA A 470 13.86 16.48 -17.78
N VAL A 471 14.40 16.34 -18.99
CA VAL A 471 14.56 15.04 -19.63
C VAL A 471 16.01 14.88 -20.11
N LEU A 472 16.56 13.69 -19.91
CA LEU A 472 17.86 13.26 -20.43
C LEU A 472 17.67 12.02 -21.30
N TYR A 473 18.26 12.01 -22.50
CA TYR A 473 18.26 10.86 -23.40
C TYR A 473 19.57 10.08 -23.29
N ARG A 474 19.45 8.76 -23.16
CA ARG A 474 20.59 7.83 -23.20
C ARG A 474 20.16 6.53 -23.87
N GLY A 475 20.78 6.19 -24.99
CA GLY A 475 20.36 5.04 -25.80
C GLY A 475 18.89 5.15 -26.22
N SER A 476 18.12 4.10 -25.91
CA SER A 476 16.67 3.99 -26.15
C SER A 476 15.80 4.50 -24.99
N GLN A 477 16.40 5.10 -23.96
CA GLN A 477 15.72 5.54 -22.74
C GLN A 477 15.65 7.07 -22.65
N ALA A 478 14.54 7.56 -22.10
CA ALA A 478 14.31 8.94 -21.71
C ALA A 478 14.11 9.00 -20.19
N PHE A 479 15.03 9.64 -19.48
CA PHE A 479 14.96 9.84 -18.03
C PHE A 479 14.20 11.13 -17.77
N VAL A 480 12.99 11.03 -17.24
CA VAL A 480 12.12 12.17 -16.96
C VAL A 480 12.21 12.50 -15.48
N ILE A 481 12.58 13.74 -15.19
CA ILE A 481 12.86 14.20 -13.84
C ILE A 481 11.95 15.38 -13.53
N GLY A 482 11.22 15.32 -12.43
CA GLY A 482 10.36 16.41 -11.96
C GLY A 482 10.69 16.75 -10.52
N ALA A 483 10.77 18.04 -10.19
CA ALA A 483 11.10 18.49 -8.84
C ALA A 483 10.35 19.76 -8.45
N ALA A 484 9.89 19.81 -7.20
CA ALA A 484 9.14 20.90 -6.63
C ALA A 484 9.54 21.12 -5.17
N SER A 485 9.41 22.36 -4.71
CA SER A 485 9.54 22.77 -3.32
C SER A 485 8.24 23.48 -2.91
N ARG A 486 7.85 23.36 -1.63
CA ARG A 486 6.68 24.05 -1.06
C ARG A 486 6.79 25.58 -1.15
N SER A 487 8.01 26.09 -1.26
CA SER A 487 8.30 27.51 -1.45
C SER A 487 9.04 27.72 -2.76
N SER A 488 8.91 28.92 -3.31
CA SER A 488 9.57 29.33 -4.55
C SER A 488 10.32 30.64 -4.36
N GLN A 489 11.35 30.83 -5.17
CA GLN A 489 12.13 32.06 -5.20
C GLN A 489 12.45 32.39 -6.66
N ALA A 490 12.28 33.66 -7.05
CA ALA A 490 12.56 34.13 -8.40
C ALA A 490 11.87 33.31 -9.53
N GLY A 491 10.66 32.80 -9.27
CA GLY A 491 9.88 32.02 -10.24
C GLY A 491 10.35 30.57 -10.45
N ALA A 492 11.19 30.05 -9.56
CA ALA A 492 11.66 28.66 -9.53
C ALA A 492 11.39 28.02 -8.14
N PRO A 493 11.37 26.68 -8.04
CA PRO A 493 11.40 26.02 -6.73
C PRO A 493 12.57 26.52 -5.87
N LEU A 494 12.38 26.64 -4.55
CA LEU A 494 13.42 27.13 -3.64
C LEU A 494 14.74 26.33 -3.76
N ASP A 495 14.63 25.01 -3.91
CA ASP A 495 15.78 24.09 -3.96
C ASP A 495 16.26 23.78 -5.40
N ASP A 496 15.86 24.59 -6.39
CA ASP A 496 16.12 24.34 -7.81
C ASP A 496 17.60 24.10 -8.15
N GLY A 497 18.51 24.85 -7.52
CA GLY A 497 19.94 24.64 -7.68
C GLY A 497 20.41 23.26 -7.23
N LEU A 498 19.83 22.72 -6.14
CA LEU A 498 20.13 21.37 -5.65
C LEU A 498 19.54 20.30 -6.56
N PHE A 499 18.33 20.51 -7.10
CA PHE A 499 17.76 19.63 -8.12
C PHE A 499 18.65 19.52 -9.34
N MET A 500 19.06 20.67 -9.91
CA MET A 500 19.94 20.71 -11.07
C MET A 500 21.31 20.10 -10.78
N SER A 501 21.87 20.33 -9.58
CA SER A 501 23.12 19.69 -9.17
C SER A 501 23.00 18.16 -9.16
N SER A 502 21.88 17.62 -8.67
CA SER A 502 21.64 16.18 -8.63
C SER A 502 21.56 15.60 -10.04
N ILE A 503 20.81 16.25 -10.93
CA ILE A 503 20.70 15.89 -12.36
C ILE A 503 22.08 15.85 -13.01
N GLN A 504 22.95 16.84 -12.73
CA GLN A 504 24.30 16.90 -13.28
C GLN A 504 25.23 15.77 -12.79
N THR A 505 24.90 15.08 -11.70
CA THR A 505 25.69 13.93 -11.23
C THR A 505 25.35 12.61 -11.94
N MET A 506 24.27 12.60 -12.74
CA MET A 506 23.82 11.40 -13.44
C MET A 506 24.84 11.00 -14.51
N ARG A 507 25.32 9.76 -14.45
CA ARG A 507 26.33 9.26 -15.39
C ARG A 507 26.41 7.74 -15.41
N ASP A 508 27.21 7.23 -16.32
CA ASP A 508 27.61 5.83 -16.35
C ASP A 508 28.35 5.43 -15.07
N MET A 509 28.08 4.20 -14.60
CA MET A 509 28.83 3.58 -13.51
C MET A 509 30.26 3.25 -13.94
N LYS A 510 31.22 3.52 -13.07
CA LYS A 510 32.60 3.08 -13.21
C LYS A 510 32.70 1.59 -12.86
N PRO A 511 33.69 0.85 -13.40
CA PRO A 511 33.91 -0.56 -13.05
C PRO A 511 34.01 -0.81 -11.52
N SER A 512 34.65 0.09 -10.79
CA SER A 512 34.79 0.02 -9.32
C SER A 512 33.48 0.23 -8.54
N GLU A 513 32.41 0.71 -9.19
CA GLU A 513 31.12 1.00 -8.55
C GLU A 513 30.11 -0.15 -8.69
N TYR A 514 30.36 -1.16 -9.54
CA TYR A 514 29.47 -2.31 -9.67
C TYR A 514 29.30 -3.13 -8.38
N PRO A 515 30.33 -3.33 -7.55
CA PRO A 515 30.15 -3.97 -6.25
C PRO A 515 29.21 -3.19 -5.30
N LEU A 516 29.09 -1.86 -5.46
CA LEU A 516 28.18 -1.04 -4.65
C LEU A 516 26.70 -1.21 -5.08
N ALA A 517 26.47 -1.79 -6.25
CA ALA A 517 25.17 -2.17 -6.78
C ALA A 517 24.85 -3.66 -6.56
N GLU A 518 25.50 -4.30 -5.58
CA GLU A 518 25.10 -5.60 -5.05
C GLU A 518 24.25 -5.41 -3.79
N PRO A 519 23.13 -6.15 -3.64
CA PRO A 519 22.27 -6.04 -2.47
C PRO A 519 22.98 -6.62 -1.24
N TYR A 520 22.59 -6.12 -0.07
CA TYR A 520 22.92 -6.83 1.16
C TYR A 520 22.09 -8.10 1.25
N ARG A 521 22.59 -9.09 1.98
CA ARG A 521 21.95 -10.40 2.05
C ARG A 521 21.71 -10.83 3.48
N LEU A 522 20.64 -11.58 3.67
CA LEU A 522 20.44 -12.32 4.90
C LEU A 522 21.57 -13.34 5.07
N LYS A 523 21.99 -13.50 6.32
CA LYS A 523 22.80 -14.63 6.76
C LYS A 523 22.15 -15.22 7.99
N ILE A 524 21.95 -16.53 7.96
CA ILE A 524 21.48 -17.25 9.13
C ILE A 524 22.66 -17.69 9.99
N ILE A 525 22.65 -17.31 11.26
CA ILE A 525 23.67 -17.71 12.24
C ILE A 525 23.01 -18.35 13.45
N GLN A 526 23.72 -19.28 14.08
CA GLN A 526 23.27 -19.85 15.35
C GLN A 526 23.76 -18.98 16.50
N ALA A 527 22.83 -18.56 17.35
CA ALA A 527 23.13 -17.76 18.53
C ALA A 527 23.88 -18.59 19.58
N THR A 528 24.83 -17.96 20.25
CA THR A 528 25.60 -18.52 21.38
C THR A 528 25.31 -17.69 22.64
N ASP A 529 25.84 -18.11 23.80
CA ASP A 529 25.75 -17.32 25.04
C ASP A 529 26.37 -15.92 24.92
N ALA A 530 27.28 -15.72 23.96
CA ALA A 530 27.91 -14.45 23.67
C ALA A 530 27.15 -13.60 22.64
N THR A 531 26.16 -14.17 21.94
CA THR A 531 25.41 -13.45 20.89
C THR A 531 24.52 -12.37 21.52
N ARG A 532 24.67 -11.13 21.04
CA ARG A 532 23.80 -10.00 21.38
C ARG A 532 23.33 -9.36 20.09
N ILE A 533 22.02 -9.08 19.96
CA ILE A 533 21.48 -8.45 18.76
C ILE A 533 22.17 -7.11 18.49
N ASP A 534 22.44 -6.36 19.54
CA ASP A 534 23.11 -5.05 19.49
C ASP A 534 24.52 -5.09 18.87
N ASP A 535 25.24 -6.22 18.93
CA ASP A 535 26.57 -6.34 18.34
C ASP A 535 26.49 -6.50 16.82
N TYR A 536 25.59 -7.36 16.33
CA TYR A 536 25.35 -7.56 14.90
C TYR A 536 24.63 -6.35 14.26
N ALA A 537 23.81 -5.63 15.03
CA ALA A 537 23.16 -4.43 14.56
C ALA A 537 24.15 -3.33 14.14
N LYS A 538 25.38 -3.31 14.66
CA LYS A 538 26.39 -2.30 14.28
C LYS A 538 26.73 -2.39 12.78
N ASP A 539 26.79 -3.62 12.29
CA ASP A 539 27.16 -3.95 10.91
C ASP A 539 25.97 -3.89 9.96
N MET A 540 24.74 -3.73 10.47
CA MET A 540 23.58 -3.58 9.61
C MET A 540 23.73 -2.37 8.68
N PRO A 541 23.41 -2.54 7.40
CA PRO A 541 23.74 -1.55 6.40
C PRO A 541 22.57 -0.58 6.12
N VAL A 542 21.98 -0.10 7.20
CA VAL A 542 20.92 0.91 7.22
C VAL A 542 21.40 2.09 8.07
N GLU A 543 21.09 3.32 7.70
CA GLU A 543 21.67 4.50 8.39
C GLU A 543 21.15 4.67 9.83
N LYS A 544 19.88 4.35 10.06
CA LYS A 544 19.18 4.54 11.35
C LYS A 544 18.43 3.28 11.75
N PHE A 545 18.10 3.19 13.04
CA PHE A 545 17.25 2.13 13.62
C PHE A 545 17.77 0.70 13.44
N LYS A 546 19.09 0.55 13.30
CA LYS A 546 19.73 -0.75 13.04
C LYS A 546 19.33 -1.83 14.04
N LYS A 547 19.25 -1.48 15.34
CA LYS A 547 18.93 -2.43 16.42
C LYS A 547 17.47 -2.87 16.35
N GLU A 548 16.59 -1.89 16.16
CA GLU A 548 15.15 -2.09 16.06
C GLU A 548 14.81 -2.96 14.84
N GLU A 549 15.42 -2.69 13.70
CA GLU A 549 15.22 -3.45 12.47
C GLU A 549 15.77 -4.88 12.59
N LEU A 550 16.94 -5.08 13.21
CA LEU A 550 17.45 -6.43 13.44
C LEU A 550 16.57 -7.23 14.40
N ARG A 551 16.03 -6.59 15.44
CA ARG A 551 15.05 -7.21 16.34
C ARG A 551 13.76 -7.54 15.61
N LEU A 552 13.30 -6.67 14.73
CA LEU A 552 12.09 -6.84 13.93
C LEU A 552 12.22 -8.05 13.00
N LEU A 553 13.35 -8.18 12.31
CA LEU A 553 13.67 -9.34 11.49
C LEU A 553 13.58 -10.64 12.27
N ASN A 554 13.94 -10.66 13.55
CA ASN A 554 14.02 -11.88 14.35
C ASN A 554 12.79 -12.13 15.25
N GLY A 555 11.70 -11.36 15.10
CA GLY A 555 10.53 -11.47 15.97
C GLY A 555 10.81 -11.05 17.43
N LEU A 556 11.86 -10.25 17.65
CA LEU A 556 12.32 -9.78 18.95
C LEU A 556 11.97 -8.30 19.19
N TYR A 557 11.30 -7.64 18.26
CA TYR A 557 10.92 -6.22 18.43
C TYR A 557 9.93 -6.04 19.60
N PRO A 558 10.06 -4.99 20.44
CA PRO A 558 11.06 -3.92 20.37
C PRO A 558 12.34 -4.16 21.19
N LYS A 559 12.36 -5.11 22.12
CA LYS A 559 13.42 -5.23 23.16
C LYS A 559 13.89 -6.66 23.46
N GLY A 560 13.46 -7.64 22.69
CA GLY A 560 13.88 -9.04 22.84
C GLY A 560 15.34 -9.26 22.46
N GLU A 561 15.88 -10.40 22.90
CA GLU A 561 17.22 -10.88 22.60
C GLU A 561 17.17 -12.34 22.16
N ALA A 562 18.16 -12.74 21.36
CA ALA A 562 18.32 -14.11 20.92
C ALA A 562 18.70 -15.03 22.10
N ARG A 563 18.16 -16.24 22.13
CA ARG A 563 18.60 -17.25 23.11
C ARG A 563 19.69 -18.13 22.50
N PRO A 564 20.61 -18.64 23.33
CA PRO A 564 21.61 -19.60 22.87
C PRO A 564 20.95 -20.79 22.16
N GLY A 565 21.47 -21.17 21.00
CA GLY A 565 20.96 -22.23 20.14
C GLY A 565 19.93 -21.78 19.10
N ASP A 566 19.26 -20.64 19.28
CA ASP A 566 18.30 -20.11 18.29
C ASP A 566 19.05 -19.72 16.99
N PHE A 567 18.48 -20.04 15.82
CA PHE A 567 18.95 -19.46 14.56
C PHE A 567 18.38 -18.05 14.38
N ILE A 568 19.25 -17.08 14.13
CA ILE A 568 18.89 -15.68 13.90
C ILE A 568 19.34 -15.20 12.52
N LYS A 569 18.58 -14.25 11.99
CA LYS A 569 18.82 -13.53 10.75
C LYS A 569 19.70 -12.32 11.05
N VAL A 570 20.82 -12.19 10.36
CA VAL A 570 21.63 -10.95 10.29
C VAL A 570 21.75 -10.49 8.85
N VAL A 571 22.14 -9.23 8.63
CA VAL A 571 22.27 -8.63 7.30
C VAL A 571 23.73 -8.24 7.08
N GLN A 572 24.33 -8.68 5.97
CA GLN A 572 25.73 -8.41 5.62
C GLN A 572 25.92 -8.14 4.13
#